data_AF-A0AAX2S2G8-F1
#
_entry.id   AF-A0AAX2S2G8-F1
#
_cell.length_a   1.000
_cell.length_b   1.000
_cell.length_c   1.000
_cell.angle_alpha   90.00
_cell.angle_beta   90.00
_cell.angle_gamma   90.00
#
_symmetry.space_group_name_H-M   'P 1'
#
loop_
_entity.id
_entity.type
_entity.pdbx_description
1 polymer ?
#
loop_
_entity_poly.entity_id
_entity_poly.type
_entity_poly.pdbx_seq_one_letter_code
_entity_poly.pdbx_strand_id
1 'polypeptide(L)'
;MQQSPVIILLKQKVDEFFSRYSHIPSKQKIYAKFDRTLFSQDFESLSFYLKEIRQCLTQLEKINDDNVQKYTFYSEKLKGQCNALSEALSQTNAKTNIKFQHNDTSLQSVQERREKQRIALNKLPPRERLSKYYEALQTLNTKLERQRDCFEEATLLQDKQTYSQQIAITQQRKQRCSEAIEQLEEYLALLDTTSEK
;
A
#
# COMPACT_ATOMS: atom_id res chain seq x y z
N MET A 1 46.35 -12.89 6.83
CA MET A 1 45.11 -13.23 7.57
C MET A 1 44.29 -14.16 6.70
N GLN A 2 44.29 -15.46 7.00
CA GLN A 2 43.42 -16.40 6.32
C GLN A 2 41.97 -16.06 6.71
N GLN A 3 41.12 -15.73 5.74
CA GLN A 3 39.70 -15.54 6.01
C GLN A 3 39.14 -16.84 6.58
N SER A 4 38.34 -16.74 7.66
CA SER A 4 37.73 -17.93 8.28
C SER A 4 37.02 -18.77 7.21
N PRO A 5 37.25 -20.10 7.17
CA PRO A 5 36.64 -20.98 6.17
C PRO A 5 35.10 -20.89 6.19
N VAL A 6 34.52 -20.58 7.36
CA VAL A 6 33.08 -20.37 7.53
C VAL A 6 32.59 -19.11 6.81
N ILE A 7 33.36 -18.02 6.86
CA ILE A 7 33.03 -16.76 6.16
C ILE A 7 33.14 -16.92 4.65
N ILE A 8 34.13 -17.69 4.18
CA ILE A 8 34.26 -18.02 2.76
C ILE A 8 33.05 -18.84 2.28
N LEU A 9 32.64 -19.86 3.04
CA LEU A 9 31.47 -20.65 2.73
C LEU A 9 30.19 -19.79 2.75
N LEU A 10 30.06 -18.87 3.71
CA LEU A 10 28.92 -17.96 3.80
C LEU A 10 28.84 -17.02 2.59
N LYS A 11 29.97 -16.48 2.13
CA LYS A 11 30.05 -15.70 0.88
C LYS A 11 29.54 -16.48 -0.30
N GLN A 12 30.04 -17.70 -0.49
CA GLN A 12 29.60 -18.57 -1.56
C GLN A 12 28.09 -18.80 -1.51
N LYS A 13 27.52 -19.02 -0.33
CA LYS A 13 26.07 -19.19 -0.16
C LYS A 13 25.27 -17.91 -0.46
N VAL A 14 25.79 -16.75 -0.11
CA VAL A 14 25.15 -15.46 -0.46
C VAL A 14 25.25 -15.19 -1.96
N ASP A 15 26.37 -15.50 -2.60
CA ASP A 15 26.52 -15.35 -4.05
C ASP A 15 25.63 -16.35 -4.80
N GLU A 16 25.55 -17.62 -4.37
CA GLU A 16 24.57 -18.60 -4.88
C GLU A 16 23.14 -18.07 -4.74
N PHE A 17 22.81 -17.47 -3.58
CA PHE A 17 21.51 -16.85 -3.35
C PHE A 17 21.24 -15.70 -4.32
N PHE A 18 22.22 -14.83 -4.61
CA PHE A 18 22.07 -13.76 -5.59
C PHE A 18 21.90 -14.31 -7.01
N SER A 19 22.65 -15.34 -7.39
CA SER A 19 22.54 -15.99 -8.70
C SER A 19 21.15 -16.56 -8.95
N ARG A 20 20.45 -17.07 -7.92
CA ARG A 20 19.06 -17.56 -8.04
C ARG A 20 18.09 -16.48 -8.53
N TYR A 21 18.35 -15.21 -8.23
CA TYR A 21 17.49 -14.07 -8.63
C TYR A 21 18.08 -13.25 -9.78
N SER A 22 19.13 -13.73 -10.44
CA SER A 22 19.78 -13.04 -11.58
C SER A 22 18.84 -12.79 -12.77
N HIS A 23 17.78 -13.59 -12.90
CA HIS A 23 16.74 -13.44 -13.91
C HIS A 23 15.78 -12.26 -13.64
N ILE A 24 15.76 -11.73 -12.42
CA ILE A 24 14.88 -10.62 -12.01
C ILE A 24 15.59 -9.30 -12.32
N PRO A 25 14.94 -8.34 -13.02
CA PRO A 25 15.54 -7.04 -13.29
C PRO A 25 16.00 -6.33 -12.02
N SER A 26 17.27 -5.93 -11.99
CA SER A 26 17.90 -5.25 -10.84
C SER A 26 17.16 -4.00 -10.34
N LYS A 27 16.46 -3.28 -11.24
CA LYS A 27 15.65 -2.09 -10.93
C LYS A 27 14.22 -2.41 -10.52
N GLN A 28 13.80 -3.67 -10.55
CA GLN A 28 12.44 -4.08 -10.15
C GLN A 28 12.22 -3.71 -8.68
N LYS A 29 11.15 -2.96 -8.42
CA LYS A 29 10.72 -2.60 -7.08
C LYS A 29 10.11 -3.82 -6.37
N ILE A 30 10.48 -4.01 -5.11
CA ILE A 30 9.92 -5.05 -4.24
C ILE A 30 8.88 -4.39 -3.35
N TYR A 31 7.59 -4.65 -3.63
CA TYR A 31 6.47 -4.06 -2.88
C TYR A 31 6.15 -4.82 -1.59
N ALA A 32 7.16 -5.06 -0.75
CA ALA A 32 7.01 -5.69 0.55
C ALA A 32 7.37 -4.68 1.66
N LYS A 33 6.66 -4.77 2.78
CA LYS A 33 7.05 -4.10 4.03
C LYS A 33 7.95 -5.05 4.80
N PHE A 34 9.15 -4.61 5.11
CA PHE A 34 10.10 -5.40 5.87
C PHE A 34 10.22 -4.90 7.30
N ASP A 35 10.70 -5.78 8.19
CA ASP A 35 11.12 -5.37 9.51
C ASP A 35 12.28 -4.36 9.40
N ARG A 36 12.19 -3.24 10.11
CA ARG A 36 13.18 -2.16 10.12
C ARG A 36 14.53 -2.58 10.71
N THR A 37 14.56 -3.67 11.47
CA THR A 37 15.80 -4.28 11.94
C THR A 37 16.56 -5.00 10.82
N LEU A 38 15.84 -5.49 9.79
CA LEU A 38 16.38 -6.24 8.67
C LEU A 38 16.80 -5.33 7.51
N PHE A 39 15.93 -4.42 7.06
CA PHE A 39 16.22 -3.50 5.97
C PHE A 39 15.95 -2.05 6.37
N SER A 40 16.73 -1.11 5.82
CA SER A 40 16.59 0.31 6.20
C SER A 40 15.37 0.97 5.57
N GLN A 41 14.94 0.50 4.39
CA GLN A 41 13.86 1.08 3.61
C GLN A 41 12.90 0.01 3.06
N ASP A 42 11.63 0.40 2.97
CA ASP A 42 10.59 -0.39 2.32
C ASP A 42 10.41 0.08 0.87
N PHE A 43 9.84 -0.78 0.01
CA PHE A 43 9.47 -0.44 -1.37
C PHE A 43 10.64 0.00 -2.26
N GLU A 44 11.81 -0.61 -2.06
CA GLU A 44 13.01 -0.33 -2.83
C GLU A 44 13.28 -1.35 -3.95
N SER A 45 14.31 -1.10 -4.77
CA SER A 45 14.68 -2.00 -5.87
C SER A 45 15.32 -3.29 -5.35
N LEU A 46 15.26 -4.37 -6.14
CA LEU A 46 15.98 -5.60 -5.83
C LEU A 46 17.47 -5.33 -5.59
N SER A 47 18.11 -4.50 -6.43
CA SER A 47 19.50 -4.07 -6.23
C SER A 47 19.77 -3.41 -4.88
N PHE A 48 18.83 -2.62 -4.36
CA PHE A 48 18.95 -2.01 -3.05
C PHE A 48 19.04 -3.08 -1.95
N TYR A 49 18.11 -4.04 -1.97
CA TYR A 49 18.07 -5.11 -0.96
C TYR A 49 19.29 -6.05 -1.06
N LEU A 50 19.72 -6.41 -2.27
CA LEU A 50 20.94 -7.21 -2.46
C LEU A 50 22.19 -6.46 -1.98
N LYS A 51 22.22 -5.14 -2.15
CA LYS A 51 23.30 -4.29 -1.62
C LYS A 51 23.31 -4.28 -0.09
N GLU A 52 22.16 -4.17 0.57
CA GLU A 52 22.09 -4.23 2.03
C GLU A 52 22.53 -5.61 2.59
N ILE A 53 22.18 -6.71 1.91
CA ILE A 53 22.65 -8.07 2.26
C ILE A 53 24.18 -8.15 2.13
N ARG A 54 24.74 -7.65 1.03
CA ARG A 54 26.20 -7.64 0.81
C ARG A 54 26.91 -6.75 1.83
N GLN A 55 26.30 -5.64 2.24
CA GLN A 55 26.82 -4.79 3.31
C GLN A 55 26.80 -5.51 4.65
N CYS A 56 25.73 -6.23 4.99
CA CYS A 56 25.64 -7.04 6.21
C CYS A 56 26.74 -8.12 6.26
N LEU A 57 26.99 -8.79 5.14
CA LEU A 57 28.08 -9.75 5.00
C LEU A 57 29.47 -9.10 5.16
N THR A 58 29.66 -7.91 4.57
CA THR A 58 30.89 -7.14 4.72
C THR A 58 31.14 -6.74 6.19
N GLN A 59 30.08 -6.51 6.96
CA GLN A 59 30.22 -6.24 8.40
C GLN A 59 30.67 -7.50 9.14
N LEU A 60 30.10 -8.67 8.85
CA LEU A 60 30.52 -9.96 9.43
C LEU A 60 32.00 -10.26 9.18
N GLU A 61 32.53 -9.93 8.00
CA GLU A 61 33.95 -10.11 7.66
C GLU A 61 34.90 -9.26 8.49
N LYS A 62 34.41 -8.12 9.00
CA LYS A 62 35.21 -7.13 9.73
C LYS A 62 35.10 -7.30 11.25
N ILE A 63 34.30 -8.23 11.73
CA ILE A 63 34.16 -8.47 13.17
C ILE A 63 35.45 -9.15 13.65
N ASN A 64 36.08 -8.58 14.68
CA ASN A 64 37.19 -9.21 15.37
C ASN A 64 36.67 -10.31 16.31
N ASP A 65 37.44 -11.38 16.51
CA ASP A 65 36.99 -12.63 17.14
C ASP A 65 36.40 -12.51 18.56
N ASP A 66 36.57 -11.38 19.27
CA ASP A 66 36.06 -11.17 20.63
C ASP A 66 34.63 -10.62 20.73
N ASN A 67 33.95 -10.29 19.61
CA ASN A 67 32.61 -9.71 19.68
C ASN A 67 31.50 -10.68 19.26
N VAL A 68 31.28 -11.70 20.11
CA VAL A 68 30.23 -12.73 19.94
C VAL A 68 28.85 -12.09 19.71
N GLN A 69 28.51 -11.01 20.42
CA GLN A 69 27.21 -10.34 20.28
C GLN A 69 27.01 -9.74 18.88
N LYS A 70 28.03 -9.09 18.32
CA LYS A 70 27.97 -8.57 16.94
C LYS A 70 27.89 -9.71 15.93
N TYR A 71 28.61 -10.81 16.14
CA TYR A 71 28.50 -11.99 15.29
C TYR A 71 27.08 -12.56 15.30
N THR A 72 26.48 -12.74 16.48
CA THR A 72 25.09 -13.20 16.59
C THR A 72 24.13 -12.23 15.90
N PHE A 73 24.22 -10.93 16.20
CA PHE A 73 23.35 -9.93 15.60
C PHE A 73 23.43 -9.91 14.06
N TYR A 74 24.63 -9.82 13.49
CA TYR A 74 24.77 -9.73 12.04
C TYR A 74 24.49 -11.06 11.33
N SER A 75 24.71 -12.21 11.98
CA SER A 75 24.36 -13.51 11.40
C SER A 75 22.84 -13.73 11.40
N GLU A 76 22.15 -13.36 12.49
CA GLU A 76 20.68 -13.36 12.56
C GLU A 76 20.08 -12.38 11.56
N LYS A 77 20.64 -11.17 11.48
CA LYS A 77 20.21 -10.16 10.50
C LYS A 77 20.41 -10.64 9.07
N LEU A 78 21.56 -11.21 8.73
CA LEU A 78 21.82 -11.74 7.39
C LEU A 78 20.84 -12.86 7.04
N LYS A 79 20.63 -13.80 7.96
CA LYS A 79 19.63 -14.87 7.79
C LYS A 79 18.23 -14.30 7.61
N GLY A 80 17.84 -13.33 8.43
CA GLY A 80 16.55 -12.65 8.35
C GLY A 80 16.35 -11.91 7.03
N GLN A 81 17.37 -11.19 6.55
CA GLN A 81 17.33 -10.50 5.26
C GLN A 81 17.18 -11.47 4.10
N CYS A 82 17.96 -12.57 4.07
CA CYS A 82 17.85 -13.60 3.04
C CYS A 82 16.47 -14.29 3.06
N ASN A 83 15.95 -14.61 4.24
CA ASN A 83 14.63 -15.22 4.38
C ASN A 83 13.51 -14.27 3.95
N ALA A 84 13.51 -13.04 4.46
CA ALA A 84 12.48 -12.06 4.14
C ALA A 84 12.48 -11.68 2.65
N LEU A 85 13.66 -11.51 2.04
CA LEU A 85 13.76 -11.25 0.61
C LEU A 85 13.36 -12.48 -0.22
N SER A 86 13.81 -13.68 0.18
CA SER A 86 13.40 -14.92 -0.47
C SER A 86 11.89 -15.11 -0.41
N GLU A 87 11.27 -14.83 0.72
CA GLU A 87 9.84 -14.92 0.90
C GLU A 87 9.11 -13.86 0.07
N ALA A 88 9.57 -12.61 0.06
CA ALA A 88 8.98 -11.57 -0.78
C ALA A 88 9.05 -11.94 -2.27
N LEU A 89 10.18 -12.50 -2.71
CA LEU A 89 10.40 -12.93 -4.10
C LEU A 89 9.66 -14.23 -4.45
N SER A 90 9.60 -15.18 -3.53
CA SER A 90 8.84 -16.42 -3.67
C SER A 90 7.36 -16.17 -3.61
N GLN A 91 6.91 -15.18 -2.84
CA GLN A 91 5.59 -14.62 -2.96
C GLN A 91 5.44 -14.09 -4.37
N THR A 92 6.28 -13.16 -4.90
CA THR A 92 6.20 -12.69 -6.32
C THR A 92 6.10 -13.81 -7.37
N ASN A 93 6.77 -14.94 -7.17
CA ASN A 93 6.71 -16.11 -8.05
C ASN A 93 5.50 -17.02 -7.79
N ALA A 94 5.10 -17.26 -6.55
CA ALA A 94 3.80 -17.86 -6.24
C ALA A 94 2.65 -16.95 -6.72
N LYS A 95 2.91 -15.64 -6.89
CA LYS A 95 1.99 -14.69 -7.53
C LYS A 95 1.83 -14.89 -9.02
N THR A 96 2.76 -15.62 -9.65
CA THR A 96 2.64 -15.99 -11.07
C THR A 96 1.71 -17.18 -11.30
N ASN A 97 1.29 -17.92 -10.25
CA ASN A 97 0.26 -18.96 -10.35
C ASN A 97 -0.94 -18.79 -9.40
N ILE A 98 -0.79 -18.02 -8.32
CA ILE A 98 -1.89 -17.38 -7.61
C ILE A 98 -1.84 -15.94 -8.03
N LYS A 99 -2.63 -15.51 -9.01
CA LYS A 99 -2.74 -14.09 -9.42
C LYS A 99 -2.66 -13.15 -8.21
N PHE A 100 -1.48 -12.62 -7.87
CA PHE A 100 -1.49 -11.31 -7.27
C PHE A 100 -1.59 -10.42 -8.47
N GLN A 101 -2.85 -10.14 -8.73
CA GLN A 101 -3.32 -8.85 -9.16
C GLN A 101 -2.57 -7.76 -8.36
N HIS A 102 -1.29 -7.51 -8.68
CA HIS A 102 -0.82 -6.14 -8.84
C HIS A 102 -1.55 -5.64 -10.07
N ASN A 103 -2.79 -5.27 -9.78
CA ASN A 103 -3.67 -4.58 -10.66
C ASN A 103 -3.13 -3.14 -10.79
N ASP A 104 -2.03 -2.96 -11.53
CA ASP A 104 -1.86 -1.68 -12.24
C ASP A 104 -3.02 -1.51 -13.23
N THR A 105 -3.62 -2.62 -13.67
CA THR A 105 -4.92 -2.68 -14.37
C THR A 105 -6.14 -2.46 -13.45
N SER A 106 -6.05 -2.36 -12.11
CA SER A 106 -7.22 -2.00 -11.25
C SER A 106 -7.13 -0.78 -10.39
N LEU A 107 -6.02 -0.05 -10.37
CA LEU A 107 -6.16 1.37 -10.10
C LEU A 107 -6.71 2.08 -11.34
N GLN A 108 -6.19 1.74 -12.54
CA GLN A 108 -6.81 2.16 -13.80
C GLN A 108 -8.25 1.64 -13.91
N SER A 109 -8.54 0.33 -13.76
CA SER A 109 -9.94 -0.11 -13.91
C SER A 109 -10.89 0.33 -12.79
N VAL A 110 -10.45 0.60 -11.56
CA VAL A 110 -11.32 1.17 -10.51
C VAL A 110 -11.53 2.67 -10.75
N GLN A 111 -10.52 3.40 -11.21
CA GLN A 111 -10.64 4.81 -11.55
C GLN A 111 -11.46 5.01 -12.82
N GLU A 112 -11.25 4.18 -13.85
CA GLU A 112 -12.07 4.08 -15.05
C GLU A 112 -13.49 3.63 -14.75
N ARG A 113 -13.70 2.67 -13.84
CA ARG A 113 -15.05 2.29 -13.41
C ARG A 113 -15.74 3.44 -12.69
N ARG A 114 -15.05 4.14 -11.78
CA ARG A 114 -15.56 5.34 -11.10
C ARG A 114 -15.85 6.47 -12.09
N GLU A 115 -14.98 6.64 -13.07
CA GLU A 115 -15.14 7.65 -14.11
C GLU A 115 -16.30 7.31 -15.05
N LYS A 116 -16.44 6.05 -15.47
CA LYS A 116 -17.59 5.58 -16.23
C LYS A 116 -18.89 5.74 -15.44
N GLN A 117 -18.90 5.47 -14.14
CA GLN A 117 -20.05 5.71 -13.27
C GLN A 117 -20.35 7.21 -13.15
N ARG A 118 -19.34 8.07 -13.00
CA ARG A 118 -19.49 9.53 -12.99
C ARG A 118 -20.09 10.05 -14.30
N ILE A 119 -19.56 9.60 -15.43
CA ILE A 119 -20.06 9.95 -16.76
C ILE A 119 -21.50 9.46 -16.92
N ALA A 120 -21.81 8.21 -16.54
CA ALA A 120 -23.17 7.67 -16.61
C ALA A 120 -24.14 8.47 -15.74
N LEU A 121 -23.73 8.84 -14.52
CA LEU A 121 -24.54 9.65 -13.60
C LEU A 121 -24.77 11.06 -14.15
N ASN A 122 -23.77 11.66 -14.80
CA ASN A 122 -23.91 12.98 -15.44
C ASN A 122 -24.80 12.98 -16.69
N LYS A 123 -25.03 11.82 -17.29
CA LYS A 123 -25.95 11.65 -18.43
C LYS A 123 -27.41 11.47 -17.99
N LEU A 124 -27.66 11.21 -16.71
CA LEU A 124 -29.03 11.07 -16.21
C LEU A 124 -29.77 12.41 -16.30
N PRO A 125 -31.10 12.38 -16.52
CA PRO A 125 -31.93 13.56 -16.39
C PRO A 125 -31.74 14.24 -15.02
N PRO A 126 -31.84 15.57 -14.95
CA PRO A 126 -31.57 16.32 -13.71
C PRO A 126 -32.32 15.79 -12.48
N ARG A 127 -33.60 15.43 -12.59
CA ARG A 127 -34.39 14.86 -11.47
C ARG A 127 -33.91 13.48 -11.03
N GLU A 128 -33.54 12.61 -11.97
CA GLU A 128 -33.00 11.28 -11.65
C GLU A 128 -31.61 11.37 -11.03
N ARG A 129 -30.78 12.28 -11.54
CA ARG A 129 -29.46 12.57 -11.00
C ARG A 129 -29.55 13.10 -9.55
N LEU A 130 -30.51 13.96 -9.28
CA LEU A 130 -30.79 14.49 -7.94
C LEU A 130 -31.15 13.37 -6.96
N SER A 131 -32.03 12.45 -7.35
CA SER A 131 -32.36 11.25 -6.55
C SER A 131 -31.11 10.43 -6.22
N LYS A 132 -30.21 10.23 -7.18
CA LYS A 132 -28.93 9.52 -6.94
C LYS A 132 -28.00 10.25 -5.98
N TYR A 133 -27.99 11.58 -5.96
CA TYR A 133 -27.23 12.32 -4.96
C TYR A 133 -27.80 12.18 -3.55
N TYR A 134 -29.13 12.13 -3.38
CA TYR A 134 -29.72 11.84 -2.07
C TYR A 134 -29.41 10.43 -1.57
N GLU A 135 -29.49 9.40 -2.44
CA GLU A 135 -29.05 8.04 -2.10
C GLU A 135 -27.58 8.02 -1.63
N ALA A 136 -26.71 8.74 -2.34
CA ALA A 136 -25.30 8.86 -1.98
C ALA A 136 -25.11 9.60 -0.66
N LEU A 137 -25.87 10.68 -0.42
CA LEU A 137 -25.84 11.44 0.82
C LEU A 137 -26.24 10.57 2.02
N GLN A 138 -27.30 9.78 1.88
CA GLN A 138 -27.74 8.83 2.90
C GLN A 138 -26.63 7.81 3.22
N THR A 139 -26.01 7.25 2.18
CA THR A 139 -24.90 6.29 2.33
C THR A 139 -23.71 6.93 3.07
N LEU A 140 -23.38 8.19 2.78
CA LEU A 140 -22.32 8.94 3.46
C LEU A 140 -22.66 9.19 4.93
N ASN A 141 -23.92 9.50 5.26
CA ASN A 141 -24.36 9.69 6.64
C ASN A 141 -24.26 8.37 7.44
N THR A 142 -24.78 7.26 6.91
CA THR A 142 -24.65 5.94 7.55
C THR A 142 -23.18 5.55 7.74
N LYS A 143 -22.32 5.88 6.78
CA LYS A 143 -20.89 5.62 6.91
C LYS A 143 -20.25 6.47 8.02
N LEU A 144 -20.63 7.75 8.14
CA LEU A 144 -20.13 8.62 9.19
C LEU A 144 -20.53 8.12 10.58
N GLU A 145 -21.77 7.68 10.74
CA GLU A 145 -22.27 7.10 12.00
C GLU A 145 -21.41 5.90 12.42
N ARG A 146 -21.26 4.91 11.54
CA ARG A 146 -20.40 3.74 11.80
C ARG A 146 -18.95 4.12 12.14
N GLN A 147 -18.39 5.10 11.45
CA GLN A 147 -17.02 5.55 11.72
C GLN A 147 -16.89 6.21 13.10
N ARG A 148 -17.93 6.91 13.56
CA ARG A 148 -17.99 7.49 14.90
C ARG A 148 -18.13 6.39 15.95
N ASP A 149 -19.00 5.41 15.73
CA ASP A 149 -19.15 4.26 16.62
C ASP A 149 -17.80 3.54 16.79
N CYS A 150 -17.11 3.22 15.69
CA CYS A 150 -15.79 2.60 15.75
C CYS A 150 -14.74 3.50 16.43
N PHE A 151 -14.83 4.82 16.30
CA PHE A 151 -13.92 5.75 16.98
C PHE A 151 -14.12 5.73 18.51
N GLU A 152 -15.37 5.66 18.96
CA GLU A 152 -15.71 5.57 20.39
C GLU A 152 -15.30 4.21 20.97
N GLU A 153 -15.54 3.12 20.23
CA GLU A 153 -15.19 1.75 20.63
C GLU A 153 -13.68 1.47 20.60
N ALA A 154 -12.91 2.21 19.80
CA ALA A 154 -11.47 2.00 19.68
C ALA A 154 -10.74 2.29 21.01
N THR A 155 -9.91 1.34 21.45
CA THR A 155 -9.10 1.48 22.67
C THR A 155 -7.68 1.97 22.38
N LEU A 156 -7.15 1.65 21.20
CA LEU A 156 -5.82 2.06 20.77
C LEU A 156 -5.82 3.48 20.17
N LEU A 157 -4.84 4.30 20.56
CA LEU A 157 -4.70 5.67 20.07
C LEU A 157 -4.52 5.73 18.54
N GLN A 158 -3.80 4.78 17.97
CA GLN A 158 -3.56 4.70 16.52
C GLN A 158 -4.85 4.44 15.73
N ASP A 159 -5.74 3.61 16.26
CA ASP A 159 -7.04 3.33 15.64
C ASP A 159 -7.95 4.54 15.73
N LYS A 160 -7.99 5.23 16.88
CA LYS A 160 -8.68 6.51 17.02
C LYS A 160 -8.19 7.55 16.02
N GLN A 161 -6.87 7.69 15.85
CA GLN A 161 -6.31 8.61 14.86
C GLN A 161 -6.72 8.23 13.43
N THR A 162 -6.76 6.94 13.12
CA THR A 162 -7.21 6.43 11.81
C THR A 162 -8.68 6.76 11.56
N TYR A 163 -9.57 6.45 12.51
CA TYR A 163 -11.00 6.75 12.37
C TYR A 163 -11.26 8.27 12.32
N SER A 164 -10.52 9.07 13.07
CA SER A 164 -10.60 10.54 12.99
C SER A 164 -10.30 11.05 11.58
N GLN A 165 -9.22 10.57 10.96
CA GLN A 165 -8.88 10.94 9.57
C GLN A 165 -9.97 10.49 8.59
N GLN A 166 -10.50 9.28 8.77
CA GLN A 166 -11.57 8.77 7.91
C GLN A 166 -12.86 9.57 8.04
N ILE A 167 -13.23 10.00 9.25
CA ILE A 167 -14.40 10.86 9.51
C ILE A 167 -14.23 12.19 8.77
N ALA A 168 -13.06 12.84 8.90
CA ALA A 168 -12.79 14.11 8.22
C ALA A 168 -12.93 13.99 6.69
N ILE A 169 -12.39 12.92 6.10
CA ILE A 169 -12.51 12.65 4.65
C ILE A 169 -13.98 12.43 4.26
N THR A 170 -14.74 11.64 5.02
CA THR A 170 -16.15 11.38 4.71
C THR A 170 -17.00 12.65 4.85
N GLN A 171 -16.72 13.50 5.84
CA GLN A 171 -17.37 14.81 6.01
C GLN A 171 -17.12 15.72 4.81
N GLN A 172 -15.87 15.82 4.35
CA GLN A 172 -15.55 16.62 3.16
C GLN A 172 -16.32 16.14 1.92
N ARG A 173 -16.48 14.82 1.75
CA ARG A 173 -17.26 14.26 0.65
C ARG A 173 -18.75 14.54 0.77
N LYS A 174 -19.30 14.46 2.00
CA LYS A 174 -20.68 14.82 2.29
C LYS A 174 -20.96 16.28 1.92
N GLN A 175 -20.05 17.19 2.27
CA GLN A 175 -20.17 18.61 1.96
C GLN A 175 -20.29 18.83 0.44
N ARG A 176 -19.35 18.29 -0.34
CA ARG A 176 -19.39 18.39 -1.81
C ARG A 176 -20.65 17.78 -2.43
N CYS A 177 -21.16 16.68 -1.86
CA CYS A 177 -22.40 16.08 -2.32
C CYS A 177 -23.61 16.98 -2.05
N SER A 178 -23.61 17.67 -0.89
CA SER A 178 -24.70 18.59 -0.51
C SER A 178 -24.70 19.84 -1.40
N GLU A 179 -23.53 20.41 -1.67
CA GLU A 179 -23.38 21.52 -2.61
C GLU A 179 -23.86 21.15 -4.03
N ALA A 180 -23.56 19.95 -4.50
CA ALA A 180 -24.01 19.47 -5.81
C ALA A 180 -25.54 19.23 -5.87
N ILE A 181 -26.16 18.87 -4.74
CA ILE A 181 -27.62 18.77 -4.60
C ILE A 181 -28.24 20.16 -4.71
N GLU A 182 -27.78 21.10 -3.89
CA GLU A 182 -28.30 22.48 -3.83
C GLU A 182 -28.27 23.15 -5.22
N GLN A 183 -27.14 23.08 -5.92
CA GLN A 183 -27.01 23.64 -7.27
C GLN A 183 -27.96 22.99 -8.28
N LEU A 184 -28.20 21.68 -8.16
CA LEU A 184 -29.07 20.95 -9.08
C LEU A 184 -30.55 21.21 -8.80
N GLU A 185 -30.92 21.37 -7.53
CA GLU A 185 -32.25 21.81 -7.11
C GLU A 185 -32.56 23.22 -7.60
N GLU A 186 -31.62 24.16 -7.43
CA GLU A 186 -31.76 25.53 -7.93
C GLU A 186 -31.96 25.55 -9.45
N TYR A 187 -31.15 24.78 -10.19
CA TYR A 187 -31.29 24.65 -11.64
C TYR A 187 -32.66 24.08 -12.06
N LEU A 188 -33.15 23.08 -11.35
CA LEU A 188 -34.46 22.48 -11.60
C LEU A 188 -35.61 23.46 -11.32
N ALA A 189 -35.52 24.22 -10.23
CA ALA A 189 -36.50 25.24 -9.91
C ALA A 189 -36.57 26.32 -11.00
N LEU A 190 -35.42 26.75 -11.53
CA LEU A 190 -35.38 27.71 -12.65
C LEU A 190 -36.02 27.15 -13.92
N LEU A 191 -35.74 25.89 -14.27
CA LEU A 191 -36.38 25.21 -15.41
C LEU A 191 -37.90 25.15 -15.29
N ASP A 192 -38.40 24.76 -14.11
CA ASP A 192 -39.83 24.65 -13.84
C ASP A 192 -40.51 26.03 -14.00
N THR A 193 -39.88 27.12 -13.54
CA THR A 193 -40.42 28.49 -13.74
C THR A 193 -40.40 28.99 -15.19
N THR A 194 -39.47 28.48 -16.03
CA THR A 194 -39.42 28.84 -17.45
C THR A 194 -40.40 28.07 -18.32
N SER A 195 -40.89 26.91 -17.85
CA SER A 195 -41.87 26.09 -18.57
C SER A 195 -43.32 26.54 -18.34
N GLU A 196 -43.56 27.46 -17.41
CA GLU A 196 -44.87 28.04 -17.08
C GLU A 196 -45.15 29.39 -17.80
N LYS A 197 -44.35 29.77 -18.81
CA LYS A 197 -44.59 30.92 -19.69
C LYS A 197 -44.89 30.48 -21.12
#